data_AF-A0A0P4VHN7-F1
#
_entry.id   AF-A0A0P4VHN7-F1
#
_cell.length_a   1.000
_cell.length_b   1.000
_cell.length_c   1.000
_cell.angle_alpha   90.00
_cell.angle_beta   90.00
_cell.angle_gamma   90.00
#
_symmetry.space_group_name_H-M   'P 1'
#
loop_
_entity.id
_entity.type
_entity.pdbx_description
1 polymer ?
#
loop_
_entity_poly.entity_id
_entity_poly.type
_entity_poly.pdbx_seq_one_letter_code
_entity_poly.pdbx_strand_id
1 'polypeptide(L)'
;MVKYLNQDEAINIDLELFNEYKFSVDQLMELAGLSCANAIYQCFPENKRVLVCCGPGNNGGDGLVCARHLKHYGYNPFIYYPKRTEKQLYQNLTHQCETLEMTVSSAPIDSGTLDDCYDLVVDALFGFSFKPPVRSDFVPILEAMKRTSKPICSIDIPSGWDVVHGRPEDGINPEMLVSLTAPKLCAKSFQGKHHFLGGRFVPFRPVSLMKAVRDQIQTFQEKRGISPDENNFLNLLAVVLQQSGNAMYAVFTMFMALLPVGNIIIHTMHFMLERLIDIMT
;
A
#
# COMPACT_ATOMS: atom_id res chain seq x y z
N MET A 1 16.20 -1.25 -0.29
CA MET A 1 15.18 -1.86 -1.19
C MET A 1 13.82 -1.36 -0.74
N VAL A 2 12.98 -0.86 -1.66
CA VAL A 2 11.63 -0.36 -1.31
C VAL A 2 10.71 -1.56 -1.08
N LYS A 3 9.95 -1.57 0.03
CA LYS A 3 9.00 -2.63 0.35
C LYS A 3 7.79 -2.53 -0.58
N TYR A 4 7.34 -3.66 -1.11
CA TYR A 4 6.09 -3.78 -1.85
C TYR A 4 4.96 -4.13 -0.88
N LEU A 5 3.86 -3.41 -0.95
CA LEU A 5 2.78 -3.49 0.02
C LEU A 5 1.63 -4.36 -0.48
N ASN A 6 1.05 -5.16 0.41
CA ASN A 6 -0.27 -5.74 0.16
C ASN A 6 -1.38 -4.68 0.40
N GLN A 7 -2.65 -5.06 0.15
CA GLN A 7 -3.78 -4.15 0.29
C GLN A 7 -3.94 -3.64 1.74
N ASP A 8 -3.87 -4.52 2.74
CA ASP A 8 -4.03 -4.15 4.15
C ASP A 8 -2.91 -3.23 4.65
N GLU A 9 -1.67 -3.49 4.23
CA GLU A 9 -0.52 -2.64 4.54
C GLU A 9 -0.67 -1.24 3.93
N ALA A 10 -1.15 -1.14 2.70
CA ALA A 10 -1.43 0.14 2.06
C ALA A 10 -2.55 0.91 2.79
N ILE A 11 -3.65 0.24 3.14
CA ILE A 11 -4.74 0.82 3.95
C ILE A 11 -4.21 1.34 5.29
N ASN A 12 -3.40 0.54 5.99
CA ASN A 12 -2.88 0.90 7.31
C ASN A 12 -1.94 2.11 7.26
N ILE A 13 -1.12 2.23 6.20
CA ILE A 13 -0.27 3.41 6.01
C ILE A 13 -1.11 4.65 5.77
N ASP A 14 -2.13 4.59 4.92
CA ASP A 14 -3.04 5.71 4.68
C ASP A 14 -3.75 6.13 5.99
N LEU A 15 -4.22 5.15 6.77
CA LEU A 15 -4.81 5.42 8.08
C LEU A 15 -3.81 6.07 9.05
N GLU A 16 -2.54 5.66 9.05
CA GLU A 16 -1.49 6.30 9.87
C GLU A 16 -1.25 7.75 9.40
N LEU A 17 -1.16 7.99 8.09
CA LEU A 17 -0.97 9.32 7.50
C LEU A 17 -2.09 10.29 7.88
N PHE A 18 -3.34 9.86 7.77
CA PHE A 18 -4.49 10.71 8.11
C PHE A 18 -4.65 10.93 9.62
N ASN A 19 -4.44 9.87 10.43
CA ASN A 19 -4.79 9.92 11.85
C ASN A 19 -3.61 10.30 12.75
N GLU A 20 -2.42 9.76 12.53
CA GLU A 20 -1.26 10.02 13.40
C GLU A 20 -0.45 11.21 12.89
N TYR A 21 -0.18 11.27 11.59
CA TYR A 21 0.57 12.38 10.98
C TYR A 21 -0.28 13.59 10.61
N LYS A 22 -1.61 13.47 10.73
CA LYS A 22 -2.57 14.56 10.53
C LYS A 22 -2.50 15.19 9.14
N PHE A 23 -2.02 14.46 8.14
CA PHE A 23 -2.17 14.89 6.76
C PHE A 23 -3.64 14.85 6.39
N SER A 24 -4.11 15.87 5.68
CA SER A 24 -5.44 15.86 5.11
C SER A 24 -5.44 15.15 3.75
N VAL A 25 -6.60 14.65 3.34
CA VAL A 25 -6.75 13.90 2.08
C VAL A 25 -6.39 14.79 0.88
N ASP A 26 -6.83 16.04 0.88
CA ASP A 26 -6.54 17.02 -0.16
C ASP A 26 -5.04 17.32 -0.28
N GLN A 27 -4.30 17.42 0.83
CA GLN A 27 -2.84 17.61 0.81
C GLN A 27 -2.13 16.44 0.13
N LEU A 28 -2.43 15.20 0.55
CA LEU A 28 -1.77 14.03 -0.01
C LEU A 28 -2.15 13.80 -1.48
N MET A 29 -3.41 14.03 -1.82
CA MET A 29 -3.93 13.96 -3.19
C MET A 29 -3.29 15.02 -4.10
N GLU A 30 -3.12 16.26 -3.62
CA GLU A 30 -2.47 17.33 -4.38
C GLU A 30 -1.04 16.94 -4.76
N LEU A 31 -0.30 16.40 -3.79
CA LEU A 31 1.09 16.04 -3.98
C LEU A 31 1.23 14.74 -4.81
N ALA A 32 0.28 13.80 -4.68
CA ALA A 32 0.22 12.58 -5.49
C ALA A 32 -0.03 12.93 -6.96
N GLY A 33 -1.10 13.68 -7.26
CA GLY A 33 -1.42 14.09 -8.63
C GLY A 33 -0.34 14.96 -9.27
N LEU A 34 0.29 15.86 -8.51
CA LEU A 34 1.48 16.61 -8.97
C LEU A 34 2.64 15.68 -9.32
N SER A 35 2.91 14.67 -8.49
CA SER A 35 3.96 13.67 -8.78
C SER A 35 3.68 12.90 -10.07
N CYS A 36 2.41 12.53 -10.31
CA CYS A 36 1.98 11.89 -11.55
C CYS A 36 2.19 12.80 -12.76
N ALA A 37 1.75 14.06 -12.69
CA ALA A 37 1.93 15.03 -13.77
C ALA A 37 3.42 15.27 -14.08
N ASN A 38 4.27 15.34 -13.05
CA ASN A 38 5.72 15.48 -13.22
C ASN A 38 6.34 14.26 -13.92
N ALA A 39 5.96 13.04 -13.54
CA ALA A 39 6.46 11.83 -14.18
C ALA A 39 6.06 11.78 -15.67
N ILE A 40 4.80 12.13 -15.96
CA ILE A 40 4.28 12.22 -17.34
C ILE A 40 5.04 13.29 -18.14
N TYR A 41 5.22 14.48 -17.56
CA TYR A 41 5.96 15.58 -18.19
C TYR A 41 7.38 15.16 -18.61
N GLN A 42 8.06 14.39 -17.76
CA GLN A 42 9.43 13.94 -18.01
C GLN A 42 9.52 12.87 -19.10
N CYS A 43 8.55 11.95 -19.18
CA CYS A 43 8.66 10.80 -20.09
C CYS A 43 7.91 10.99 -21.40
N PHE A 44 6.88 11.83 -21.44
CA PHE A 44 6.00 12.03 -22.58
C PHE A 44 5.84 13.52 -22.94
N PRO A 45 6.94 14.27 -23.16
CA PRO A 45 6.88 15.71 -23.41
C PRO A 45 6.07 16.07 -24.66
N GLU A 46 6.06 15.22 -25.69
CA GLU A 46 5.39 15.50 -26.97
C GLU A 46 3.91 15.04 -27.01
N ASN A 47 3.47 14.20 -26.07
CA ASN A 47 2.12 13.62 -26.07
C ASN A 47 1.09 14.60 -25.46
N LYS A 48 0.82 15.70 -26.16
CA LYS A 48 0.07 16.82 -25.58
C LYS A 48 -1.43 16.56 -25.41
N ARG A 49 -2.09 15.75 -26.24
CA ARG A 49 -3.53 15.46 -26.11
C ARG A 49 -3.72 14.29 -25.16
N VAL A 50 -4.20 14.54 -23.95
CA VAL A 50 -4.24 13.52 -22.88
C VAL A 50 -5.67 13.17 -22.54
N LEU A 51 -6.03 11.89 -22.60
CA LEU A 51 -7.27 11.40 -22.00
C LEU A 51 -7.01 11.01 -20.54
N VAL A 52 -7.68 11.66 -19.60
CA VAL A 52 -7.58 11.33 -18.17
C VAL A 52 -8.85 10.62 -17.72
N CYS A 53 -8.74 9.31 -17.43
CA CYS A 53 -9.85 8.45 -17.05
C CYS A 53 -9.97 8.43 -15.51
N CYS A 54 -10.93 9.17 -14.95
CA CYS A 54 -11.10 9.30 -13.50
C CYS A 54 -12.18 8.36 -12.96
N GLY A 55 -11.85 7.64 -11.89
CA GLY A 55 -12.80 6.84 -11.12
C GLY A 55 -13.47 7.62 -9.98
N PRO A 56 -14.40 7.01 -9.25
CA PRO A 56 -15.15 7.69 -8.19
C PRO A 56 -14.42 7.73 -6.84
N GLY A 57 -13.25 7.09 -6.73
CA GLY A 57 -12.46 7.05 -5.49
C GLY A 57 -11.33 8.07 -5.49
N ASN A 58 -10.45 7.95 -4.47
CA ASN A 58 -9.28 8.81 -4.32
C ASN A 58 -8.39 8.80 -5.57
N ASN A 59 -8.22 7.64 -6.23
CA ASN A 59 -7.43 7.53 -7.46
C ASN A 59 -7.95 8.45 -8.57
N GLY A 60 -9.26 8.64 -8.70
CA GLY A 60 -9.83 9.58 -9.65
C GLY A 60 -9.61 11.03 -9.24
N GLY A 61 -9.56 11.32 -7.94
CA GLY A 61 -9.12 12.61 -7.41
C GLY A 61 -7.67 12.91 -7.77
N ASP A 62 -6.77 11.92 -7.63
CA ASP A 62 -5.38 12.03 -8.08
C ASP A 62 -5.29 12.31 -9.59
N GLY A 63 -6.17 11.68 -10.38
CA GLY A 63 -6.35 11.94 -11.81
C GLY A 63 -6.77 13.39 -12.11
N LEU A 64 -7.74 13.95 -11.38
CA LEU A 64 -8.16 15.35 -11.55
C LEU A 64 -7.03 16.33 -11.22
N VAL A 65 -6.31 16.10 -10.12
CA VAL A 65 -5.13 16.89 -9.75
C VAL A 65 -4.05 16.78 -10.84
N CYS A 66 -3.77 15.56 -11.30
CA CYS A 66 -2.81 15.30 -12.38
C CYS A 66 -3.19 16.07 -13.66
N ALA A 67 -4.46 16.02 -14.07
CA ALA A 67 -4.96 16.76 -15.24
C ALA A 67 -4.74 18.26 -15.09
N ARG A 68 -5.06 18.84 -13.93
CA ARG A 68 -4.84 20.27 -13.67
C ARG A 68 -3.36 20.66 -13.80
N HIS A 69 -2.44 19.89 -13.21
CA HIS A 69 -1.01 20.16 -13.35
C HIS A 69 -0.50 19.97 -14.78
N LEU A 70 -0.96 18.94 -15.49
CA LEU A 70 -0.63 18.75 -16.92
C LEU A 70 -1.08 19.93 -17.78
N LYS A 71 -2.25 20.52 -17.50
CA LYS A 71 -2.72 21.73 -18.19
C LYS A 71 -1.74 22.90 -17.97
N HIS A 72 -1.26 23.10 -16.75
CA HIS A 72 -0.23 24.11 -16.46
C HIS A 72 1.11 23.81 -17.14
N TYR A 73 1.40 22.55 -17.44
CA TYR A 73 2.60 22.12 -18.16
C TYR A 73 2.45 22.18 -19.69
N GLY A 74 1.35 22.75 -20.19
CA GLY A 74 1.12 22.96 -21.62
C GLY A 74 0.55 21.74 -22.36
N TYR A 75 -0.05 20.78 -21.65
CA TYR A 75 -0.84 19.71 -22.25
C TYR A 75 -2.28 20.18 -22.50
N ASN A 76 -3.03 19.37 -23.23
CA ASN A 76 -4.46 19.54 -23.47
C ASN A 76 -5.24 18.32 -22.93
N PRO A 77 -5.53 18.26 -21.62
CA PRO A 77 -6.24 17.14 -21.03
C PRO A 77 -7.74 17.20 -21.33
N PHE A 78 -8.30 16.05 -21.67
CA PHE A 78 -9.74 15.76 -21.67
C PHE A 78 -10.02 14.77 -20.53
N ILE A 79 -10.97 15.10 -19.66
CA ILE A 79 -11.27 14.27 -18.49
C ILE A 79 -12.52 13.44 -18.77
N TYR A 80 -12.39 12.12 -18.75
CA TYR A 80 -13.52 11.20 -18.72
C TYR A 80 -13.81 10.78 -17.28
N TYR A 81 -14.95 11.21 -16.75
CA TYR A 81 -15.37 10.96 -15.37
C TYR A 81 -16.84 10.47 -15.31
N PRO A 82 -17.11 9.19 -15.61
CA PRO A 82 -18.46 8.66 -15.80
C PRO A 82 -19.28 8.55 -14.52
N LYS A 83 -18.62 8.44 -13.36
CA LYS A 83 -19.27 8.41 -12.04
C LYS A 83 -18.63 9.44 -11.13
N ARG A 84 -19.17 10.66 -11.15
CA ARG A 84 -18.73 11.75 -10.29
C ARG A 84 -19.07 11.46 -8.82
N THR A 85 -18.19 11.88 -7.93
CA THR A 85 -18.40 11.73 -6.49
C THR A 85 -18.94 13.03 -5.89
N GLU A 86 -20.05 12.95 -5.17
CA GLU A 86 -20.76 14.11 -4.61
C GLU A 86 -20.11 14.75 -3.38
N LYS A 87 -18.92 14.29 -2.99
CA LYS A 87 -18.18 14.90 -1.87
C LYS A 87 -17.54 16.21 -2.35
N GLN A 88 -17.61 17.25 -1.52
CA GLN A 88 -17.11 18.59 -1.81
C GLN A 88 -15.68 18.62 -2.39
N LEU A 89 -14.78 17.78 -1.88
CA LEU A 89 -13.41 17.67 -2.39
C LEU A 89 -13.37 17.42 -3.91
N TYR A 90 -14.15 16.46 -4.41
CA TYR A 90 -14.13 16.08 -5.82
C TYR A 90 -14.88 17.08 -6.70
N GLN A 91 -15.94 17.69 -6.17
CA GLN A 91 -16.63 18.80 -6.84
C GLN A 91 -15.67 19.99 -7.01
N ASN A 92 -14.90 20.33 -5.97
CA ASN A 92 -13.89 21.39 -6.03
C ASN A 92 -12.79 21.07 -7.06
N LEU A 93 -12.25 19.84 -7.06
CA LEU A 93 -11.25 19.42 -8.04
C LEU A 93 -11.78 19.46 -9.48
N THR A 94 -13.03 19.03 -9.69
CA THR A 94 -13.69 19.11 -11.00
C THR A 94 -13.86 20.56 -11.44
N HIS A 95 -14.33 21.43 -10.54
CA HIS A 95 -14.50 22.86 -10.82
C HIS A 95 -13.16 23.56 -11.13
N GLN A 96 -12.09 23.22 -10.43
CA GLN A 96 -10.74 23.71 -10.75
C GLN A 96 -10.31 23.30 -12.17
N CYS A 97 -10.64 22.08 -12.58
CA CYS A 97 -10.34 21.60 -13.93
C CYS A 97 -11.14 22.36 -15.00
N GLU A 98 -12.45 22.55 -14.77
CA GLU A 98 -13.34 23.28 -15.67
C GLU A 98 -12.96 24.78 -15.76
N THR A 99 -12.48 25.39 -14.67
CA THR A 99 -11.99 26.77 -14.63
C THR A 99 -10.75 26.98 -15.51
N LEU A 100 -9.97 25.91 -15.73
CA LEU A 100 -8.84 25.90 -16.68
C LEU A 100 -9.27 25.49 -18.09
N GLU A 101 -10.56 25.58 -18.41
CA GLU A 101 -11.13 25.31 -19.74
C GLU A 101 -10.92 23.86 -20.22
N MET A 102 -10.74 22.91 -19.30
CA MET A 102 -10.72 21.49 -19.65
C MET A 102 -12.13 20.93 -19.75
N THR A 103 -12.37 20.05 -20.72
CA THR A 103 -13.64 19.32 -20.81
C THR A 103 -13.68 18.17 -19.83
N VAL A 104 -14.69 18.14 -18.96
CA VAL A 104 -14.99 17.01 -18.08
C VAL A 104 -16.29 16.35 -18.55
N SER A 105 -16.18 15.15 -19.13
CA SER A 105 -17.32 14.43 -19.72
C SER A 105 -17.64 13.15 -18.94
N SER A 106 -18.92 12.86 -18.78
CA SER A 106 -19.41 11.54 -18.35
C SER A 106 -19.87 10.68 -19.53
N ALA A 107 -19.94 11.24 -20.74
CA ALA A 107 -20.36 10.52 -21.94
C ALA A 107 -19.32 9.45 -22.31
N PRO A 108 -19.75 8.23 -22.68
CA PRO A 108 -18.84 7.16 -23.06
C PRO A 108 -17.87 7.60 -24.15
N ILE A 109 -16.61 7.21 -24.01
CA ILE A 109 -15.60 7.38 -25.06
C ILE A 109 -15.78 6.25 -26.08
N ASP A 110 -15.90 6.61 -27.36
CA ASP A 110 -15.90 5.63 -28.43
C ASP A 110 -14.48 5.04 -28.57
N SER A 111 -14.38 3.73 -28.31
CA SER A 111 -13.12 2.99 -28.40
C SER A 111 -12.46 3.08 -29.79
N GLY A 112 -13.24 3.28 -30.86
CA GLY A 112 -12.71 3.43 -32.21
C GLY A 112 -11.98 4.77 -32.47
N THR A 113 -12.17 5.76 -31.59
CA THR A 113 -11.64 7.12 -31.79
C THR A 113 -10.53 7.50 -30.82
N LEU A 114 -10.26 6.67 -29.81
CA LEU A 114 -9.30 6.96 -28.74
C LEU A 114 -7.91 7.29 -29.31
N ASP A 115 -7.41 6.47 -30.24
CA ASP A 115 -6.08 6.63 -30.83
C ASP A 115 -5.96 7.85 -31.77
N ASP A 116 -7.07 8.29 -32.35
CA ASP A 116 -7.09 9.46 -33.25
C ASP A 116 -7.15 10.76 -32.44
N CYS A 117 -7.89 10.75 -31.34
CA CYS A 117 -8.14 11.92 -30.51
C CYS A 117 -7.02 12.22 -29.49
N TYR A 118 -6.32 11.19 -29.00
CA TYR A 118 -5.39 11.32 -27.89
C TYR A 118 -4.01 10.74 -28.21
N ASP A 119 -3.00 11.33 -27.58
CA ASP A 119 -1.60 10.91 -27.67
C ASP A 119 -1.17 10.08 -26.45
N LEU A 120 -1.90 10.19 -25.33
CA LEU A 120 -1.61 9.56 -24.04
C LEU A 120 -2.91 9.30 -23.27
N VAL A 121 -2.98 8.18 -22.55
CA VAL A 121 -4.06 7.89 -21.61
C VAL A 121 -3.52 7.86 -20.18
N VAL A 122 -4.13 8.61 -19.28
CA VAL A 122 -3.90 8.53 -17.84
C VAL A 122 -5.00 7.69 -17.21
N ASP A 123 -4.59 6.56 -16.66
CA ASP A 123 -5.45 5.63 -15.95
C ASP A 123 -5.52 5.98 -14.46
N ALA A 124 -6.62 6.61 -14.09
CA ALA A 124 -6.94 7.03 -12.72
C ALA A 124 -8.29 6.44 -12.26
N LEU A 125 -8.68 5.27 -12.81
CA LEU A 125 -9.99 4.67 -12.51
C LEU A 125 -9.99 3.99 -11.14
N PHE A 126 -9.03 3.09 -10.90
CA PHE A 126 -9.03 2.20 -9.74
C PHE A 126 -7.64 2.07 -9.12
N GLY A 127 -7.50 2.47 -7.86
CA GLY A 127 -6.27 2.30 -7.08
C GLY A 127 -6.28 1.05 -6.20
N PHE A 128 -5.42 1.00 -5.18
CA PHE A 128 -5.27 -0.16 -4.28
C PHE A 128 -6.53 -0.59 -3.50
N SER A 129 -7.54 0.25 -3.35
CA SER A 129 -8.80 -0.10 -2.67
C SER A 129 -9.81 -0.80 -3.57
N PHE A 130 -9.51 -0.97 -4.85
CA PHE A 130 -10.36 -1.68 -5.79
C PHE A 130 -10.52 -3.15 -5.39
N LYS A 131 -11.73 -3.67 -5.62
CA LYS A 131 -12.08 -5.08 -5.46
C LYS A 131 -12.80 -5.51 -6.74
N PRO A 132 -12.32 -6.56 -7.43
CA PRO A 132 -13.04 -7.16 -8.54
C PRO A 132 -14.45 -7.61 -8.15
N PRO A 133 -15.40 -7.69 -9.11
CA PRO A 133 -15.26 -7.38 -10.53
C PRO A 133 -15.38 -5.88 -10.86
N VAL A 134 -14.94 -5.49 -12.06
CA VAL A 134 -15.13 -4.12 -12.57
C VAL A 134 -16.62 -3.85 -12.79
N ARG A 135 -17.11 -2.69 -12.35
CA ARG A 135 -18.49 -2.25 -12.59
C ARG A 135 -18.73 -1.91 -14.05
N SER A 136 -19.94 -2.19 -14.55
CA SER A 136 -20.33 -2.05 -15.96
C SER A 136 -20.03 -0.68 -16.57
N ASP A 137 -20.16 0.40 -15.80
CA ASP A 137 -19.89 1.77 -16.27
C ASP A 137 -18.44 2.00 -16.73
N PHE A 138 -17.49 1.20 -16.24
CA PHE A 138 -16.06 1.34 -16.54
C PHE A 138 -15.55 0.28 -17.52
N VAL A 139 -16.35 -0.73 -17.83
CA VAL A 139 -15.98 -1.79 -18.78
C VAL A 139 -15.66 -1.20 -20.16
N PRO A 140 -16.49 -0.32 -20.76
CA PRO A 140 -16.21 0.20 -22.11
C PRO A 140 -14.87 0.93 -22.23
N ILE A 141 -14.51 1.74 -21.22
CA ILE A 141 -13.24 2.47 -21.26
C ILE A 141 -12.03 1.55 -21.02
N LEU A 142 -12.14 0.57 -20.12
CA LEU A 142 -11.06 -0.42 -19.95
C LEU A 142 -10.87 -1.24 -21.22
N GLU A 143 -11.95 -1.63 -21.88
CA GLU A 143 -11.89 -2.31 -23.18
C GLU A 143 -11.22 -1.47 -24.26
N ALA A 144 -11.51 -0.16 -24.31
CA ALA A 144 -10.81 0.76 -25.21
C ALA A 144 -9.31 0.83 -24.88
N MET A 145 -8.95 0.90 -23.60
CA MET A 145 -7.57 0.94 -23.13
C MET A 145 -6.81 -0.37 -23.36
N LYS A 146 -7.47 -1.53 -23.41
CA LYS A 146 -6.80 -2.79 -23.78
C LYS A 146 -6.39 -2.83 -25.25
N ARG A 147 -7.11 -2.09 -26.11
CA ARG A 147 -6.94 -2.10 -27.57
C ARG A 147 -6.14 -0.91 -28.13
N THR A 148 -5.95 0.14 -27.34
CA THR A 148 -5.22 1.34 -27.76
C THR A 148 -3.77 1.04 -28.08
N SER A 149 -3.23 1.73 -29.09
CA SER A 149 -1.79 1.78 -29.37
C SER A 149 -1.06 2.89 -28.63
N LYS A 150 -1.79 3.76 -27.91
CA LYS A 150 -1.22 4.89 -27.17
C LYS A 150 -0.63 4.45 -25.84
N PRO A 151 0.43 5.14 -25.36
CA PRO A 151 0.94 4.90 -24.02
C PRO A 151 -0.14 5.11 -22.97
N ILE A 152 -0.19 4.20 -22.01
CA ILE A 152 -1.04 4.30 -20.81
C ILE A 152 -0.14 4.56 -19.59
N CYS A 153 -0.51 5.58 -18.82
CA CYS A 153 0.10 5.93 -17.53
C CYS A 153 -0.87 5.61 -16.40
N SER A 154 -0.62 4.55 -15.64
CA SER A 154 -1.44 4.17 -14.50
C SER A 154 -0.99 4.86 -13.21
N ILE A 155 -1.96 5.47 -12.53
CA ILE A 155 -1.80 6.04 -11.19
C ILE A 155 -2.05 4.94 -10.17
N ASP A 156 -1.08 4.77 -9.28
CA ASP A 156 -1.03 3.83 -8.17
C ASP A 156 -0.94 2.34 -8.54
N ILE A 157 -1.99 1.84 -9.19
CA ILE A 157 -2.12 0.46 -9.69
C ILE A 157 -2.82 0.52 -11.06
N PRO A 158 -2.42 -0.31 -12.03
CA PRO A 158 -3.17 -0.40 -13.28
C PRO A 158 -4.59 -0.89 -13.04
N SER A 159 -5.58 -0.14 -13.51
CA SER A 159 -6.98 -0.41 -13.22
C SER A 159 -7.42 -1.79 -13.69
N GLY A 160 -8.05 -2.53 -12.78
CA GLY A 160 -8.47 -3.92 -13.00
C GLY A 160 -7.42 -4.97 -12.61
N TRP A 161 -6.20 -4.57 -12.24
CA TRP A 161 -5.22 -5.51 -11.66
C TRP A 161 -5.57 -5.85 -10.21
N ASP A 162 -5.26 -7.07 -9.81
CA ASP A 162 -5.33 -7.48 -8.40
C ASP A 162 -4.11 -6.96 -7.66
N VAL A 163 -4.30 -6.41 -6.45
CA VAL A 163 -3.25 -5.76 -5.66
C VAL A 163 -2.11 -6.73 -5.31
N VAL A 164 -2.40 -8.02 -5.14
CA VAL A 164 -1.44 -9.05 -4.71
C VAL A 164 -0.97 -9.89 -5.89
N HIS A 165 -1.91 -10.39 -6.69
CA HIS A 165 -1.64 -11.32 -7.80
C HIS A 165 -1.21 -10.62 -9.09
N GLY A 166 -1.42 -9.31 -9.19
CA GLY A 166 -0.96 -8.51 -10.32
C GLY A 166 -1.91 -8.57 -11.52
N ARG A 167 -1.30 -8.60 -12.71
CA ARG A 167 -2.00 -8.48 -13.99
C ARG A 167 -2.87 -9.72 -14.28
N PRO A 168 -4.19 -9.56 -14.54
CA PRO A 168 -5.00 -10.62 -15.15
C PRO A 168 -4.60 -10.82 -16.62
N GLU A 169 -4.84 -12.01 -17.18
CA GLU A 169 -4.47 -12.34 -18.58
C GLU A 169 -4.94 -11.27 -19.57
N ASP A 170 -6.20 -10.85 -19.43
CA ASP A 170 -6.84 -9.80 -20.24
C ASP A 170 -6.79 -8.41 -19.56
N GLY A 171 -5.72 -8.10 -18.84
CA GLY A 171 -5.49 -6.80 -18.21
C GLY A 171 -4.86 -5.78 -19.15
N ILE A 172 -5.08 -4.49 -18.86
CA ILE A 172 -4.38 -3.39 -19.54
C ILE A 172 -2.86 -3.48 -19.37
N ASN A 173 -2.13 -2.87 -20.31
CA ASN A 173 -0.66 -2.86 -20.35
C ASN A 173 -0.12 -1.42 -20.31
N PRO A 174 0.06 -0.85 -19.11
CA PRO A 174 0.62 0.49 -19.00
C PRO A 174 2.08 0.54 -19.43
N GLU A 175 2.43 1.59 -20.17
CA GLU A 175 3.83 1.93 -20.47
C GLU A 175 4.49 2.60 -19.26
N MET A 176 3.70 3.31 -18.45
CA MET A 176 4.14 3.92 -17.20
C MET A 176 3.25 3.54 -16.02
N LEU A 177 3.88 3.27 -14.87
CA LEU A 177 3.23 3.14 -13.58
C LEU A 177 3.81 4.18 -12.61
N VAL A 178 2.95 4.97 -11.97
CA VAL A 178 3.34 5.84 -10.85
C VAL A 178 2.74 5.27 -9.59
N SER A 179 3.50 4.48 -8.85
CA SER A 179 3.06 3.97 -7.55
C SER A 179 3.03 5.11 -6.53
N LEU A 180 1.97 5.23 -5.74
CA LEU A 180 1.86 6.26 -4.72
C LEU A 180 2.24 5.73 -3.33
N THR A 181 2.96 6.54 -2.55
CA THR A 181 3.44 6.24 -1.18
C THR A 181 4.50 5.14 -1.13
N ALA A 182 4.14 3.93 -1.59
CA ALA A 182 5.01 2.79 -1.84
C ALA A 182 4.40 1.90 -2.94
N PRO A 183 5.21 1.14 -3.70
CA PRO A 183 4.69 0.20 -4.69
C PRO A 183 3.83 -0.87 -4.02
N LYS A 184 2.72 -1.23 -4.66
CA LYS A 184 1.90 -2.39 -4.25
C LYS A 184 2.46 -3.67 -4.85
N LEU A 185 2.14 -4.82 -4.28
CA LEU A 185 2.66 -6.13 -4.70
C LEU A 185 2.48 -6.40 -6.20
N CYS A 186 1.34 -5.98 -6.77
CA CYS A 186 1.04 -6.07 -8.20
C CYS A 186 2.09 -5.40 -9.10
N ALA A 187 2.79 -4.38 -8.61
CA ALA A 187 3.82 -3.68 -9.37
C ALA A 187 5.05 -4.56 -9.63
N LYS A 188 5.19 -5.72 -8.97
CA LYS A 188 6.21 -6.73 -9.34
C LYS A 188 5.95 -7.34 -10.72
N SER A 189 4.69 -7.36 -11.16
CA SER A 189 4.28 -7.86 -12.46
C SER A 189 4.30 -6.76 -13.54
N PHE A 190 4.71 -5.54 -13.20
CA PHE A 190 4.81 -4.44 -14.15
C PHE A 190 5.96 -4.66 -15.13
N GLN A 191 5.68 -4.49 -16.42
CA GLN A 191 6.63 -4.71 -17.52
C GLN A 191 6.79 -3.48 -18.43
N GLY A 192 6.16 -2.35 -18.08
CA GLY A 192 6.27 -1.12 -18.85
C GLY A 192 7.65 -0.47 -18.70
N LYS A 193 7.89 0.58 -19.48
CA LYS A 193 9.20 1.25 -19.57
C LYS A 193 9.50 2.12 -18.35
N HIS A 194 8.47 2.67 -17.71
CA HIS A 194 8.63 3.73 -16.71
C HIS A 194 7.92 3.37 -15.40
N HIS A 195 8.69 3.13 -14.33
CA HIS A 195 8.12 2.94 -12.98
C HIS A 195 8.62 4.03 -12.04
N PHE A 196 7.70 4.90 -11.61
CA PHE A 196 7.98 5.98 -10.67
C PHE A 196 7.35 5.67 -9.31
N LEU A 197 7.98 6.22 -8.27
CA LEU A 197 7.40 6.30 -6.93
C LEU A 197 7.02 7.75 -6.65
N GLY A 198 5.72 8.03 -6.76
CA GLY A 198 5.12 9.30 -6.38
C GLY A 198 4.85 9.34 -4.88
N GLY A 199 4.87 10.53 -4.32
CA GLY A 199 4.31 10.77 -3.00
C GLY A 199 5.03 10.20 -1.79
N ARG A 200 6.37 10.33 -1.75
CA ARG A 200 7.18 9.88 -0.60
C ARG A 200 7.02 10.84 0.61
N PHE A 201 5.83 10.87 1.20
CA PHE A 201 5.48 11.69 2.37
C PHE A 201 5.59 10.92 3.69
N VAL A 202 5.93 9.62 3.63
CA VAL A 202 6.10 8.78 4.81
C VAL A 202 7.41 9.15 5.50
N PRO A 203 7.37 9.68 6.75
CA PRO A 203 8.59 9.93 7.49
C PRO A 203 9.35 8.62 7.73
N PHE A 204 10.68 8.69 7.77
CA PHE A 204 11.57 7.52 7.84
C PHE A 204 11.35 6.60 9.07
N ARG A 205 10.57 7.04 10.06
CA ARG A 205 10.24 6.27 11.26
C ARG A 205 8.72 6.16 11.40
N PRO A 206 8.13 4.96 11.23
CA PRO A 206 6.74 4.74 11.55
C PRO A 206 6.50 5.05 13.02
N VAL A 207 5.68 6.06 13.30
CA VAL A 207 5.14 6.37 14.62
C VAL A 207 4.46 5.13 15.18
N SER A 208 3.86 4.29 14.33
CA SER A 208 3.26 3.01 14.71
C SER A 208 4.21 2.04 15.44
N LEU A 209 5.49 1.95 15.07
CA LEU A 209 6.45 1.11 15.82
C LEU A 209 6.72 1.70 17.21
N MET A 210 6.94 3.02 17.28
CA MET A 210 7.17 3.71 18.55
C MET A 210 5.93 3.70 19.44
N LYS A 211 4.74 3.76 18.84
CA LYS A 211 3.43 3.68 19.51
C LYS A 211 3.17 2.26 19.99
N ALA A 212 3.40 1.23 19.18
CA ALA A 212 3.27 -0.17 19.60
C ALA A 212 4.22 -0.50 20.76
N VAL A 213 5.47 0.00 20.69
CA VAL A 213 6.43 -0.10 21.81
C VAL A 213 5.89 0.67 23.02
N ARG A 214 5.40 1.90 22.86
CA ARG A 214 4.82 2.69 23.96
C ARG A 214 3.60 2.01 24.59
N ASP A 215 2.67 1.51 23.79
CA ASP A 215 1.43 0.87 24.23
C ASP A 215 1.74 -0.45 24.96
N GLN A 216 2.72 -1.22 24.50
CA GLN A 216 3.22 -2.40 25.22
C GLN A 216 3.88 -2.03 26.54
N ILE A 217 4.68 -0.97 26.56
CA ILE A 217 5.30 -0.44 27.79
C ILE A 217 4.22 0.02 28.78
N GLN A 218 3.21 0.73 28.31
CA GLN A 218 2.12 1.24 29.13
C GLN A 218 1.26 0.09 29.68
N THR A 219 0.91 -0.89 28.85
CA THR A 219 0.21 -2.12 29.27
C THR A 219 1.03 -2.89 30.33
N PHE A 220 2.36 -2.94 30.17
CA PHE A 220 3.24 -3.57 31.14
C PHE A 220 3.27 -2.80 32.47
N GLN A 221 3.35 -1.48 32.43
CA GLN A 221 3.33 -0.60 33.60
C GLN A 221 2.02 -0.75 34.38
N GLU A 222 0.87 -0.72 33.70
CA GLU A 222 -0.47 -0.89 34.30
C GLU A 222 -0.61 -2.24 35.02
N LYS A 223 -0.17 -3.33 34.39
CA LYS A 223 -0.20 -4.67 35.02
C LYS A 223 0.70 -4.79 36.25
N ARG A 224 1.67 -3.90 36.42
CA ARG A 224 2.65 -3.94 37.51
C ARG A 224 2.50 -2.78 38.51
N GLY A 225 1.53 -1.89 38.32
CA GLY A 225 1.31 -0.73 39.17
C GLY A 225 2.44 0.30 39.13
N ILE A 226 3.18 0.37 38.02
CA ILE A 226 4.31 1.29 37.84
C ILE A 226 3.77 2.64 37.32
N SER A 227 4.14 3.74 37.97
CA SER A 227 3.69 5.08 37.55
C SER A 227 4.30 5.49 36.20
N PRO A 228 3.55 6.16 35.30
CA PRO A 228 4.08 6.74 34.06
C PRO A 228 5.22 7.73 34.28
N ASP A 229 5.33 8.33 35.47
CA ASP A 229 6.35 9.31 35.81
C ASP A 229 7.73 8.67 36.07
N GLU A 230 7.78 7.34 36.28
CA GLU A 230 9.01 6.54 36.40
C GLU A 230 9.62 6.18 35.03
N ASN A 231 9.33 6.96 33.99
CA ASN A 231 9.72 6.79 32.59
C ASN A 231 11.22 6.97 32.28
N ASN A 232 12.11 6.67 33.24
CA ASN A 232 13.51 6.54 32.90
C ASN A 232 13.70 5.21 32.15
N PHE A 233 13.95 5.29 30.85
CA PHE A 233 14.23 4.15 29.95
C PHE A 233 15.15 3.10 30.59
N LEU A 234 16.12 3.54 31.41
CA LEU A 234 17.02 2.69 32.19
C LEU A 234 16.32 1.82 33.24
N ASN A 235 15.32 2.34 33.96
CA ASN A 235 14.56 1.59 34.96
C ASN A 235 13.70 0.52 34.29
N LEU A 236 13.06 0.87 33.18
CA LEU A 236 12.23 -0.07 32.43
C LEU A 236 13.10 -1.18 31.80
N LEU A 237 14.26 -0.84 31.26
CA LEU A 237 15.24 -1.81 30.76
C LEU A 237 15.75 -2.74 31.87
N ALA A 238 16.02 -2.21 33.07
CA ALA A 238 16.42 -2.98 34.22
C ALA A 238 15.32 -3.98 34.66
N VAL A 239 14.07 -3.55 34.70
CA VAL A 239 12.92 -4.42 35.01
C VAL A 239 12.77 -5.53 33.96
N VAL A 240 12.88 -5.21 32.67
CA VAL A 240 12.82 -6.22 31.59
C VAL A 240 13.95 -7.23 31.71
N LEU A 241 15.19 -6.79 31.95
CA LEU A 241 16.34 -7.66 32.15
C LEU A 241 16.15 -8.58 33.38
N GLN A 242 15.64 -8.04 34.49
CA GLN A 242 15.40 -8.80 35.71
C GLN A 242 14.31 -9.87 35.54
N GLN A 243 13.21 -9.54 34.87
CA GLN A 243 12.12 -10.49 34.57
C GLN A 243 12.60 -11.61 33.65
N SER A 244 13.38 -11.26 32.63
CA SER A 244 13.99 -12.21 31.70
C SER A 244 14.91 -13.19 32.45
N GLY A 245 15.72 -12.67 33.37
CA GLY A 245 16.58 -13.48 34.24
C GLY A 245 15.79 -14.44 35.14
N ASN A 246 14.72 -13.96 35.78
CA ASN A 246 13.86 -14.79 36.64
C ASN A 246 13.16 -15.92 35.87
N ALA A 247 12.69 -15.64 34.65
CA ALA A 247 12.09 -16.65 33.78
C ALA A 247 13.13 -17.72 33.37
N MET A 248 14.34 -17.31 33.00
CA MET A 248 15.44 -18.23 32.69
C MET A 248 15.80 -19.12 33.89
N TYR A 249 15.88 -18.54 35.08
CA TYR A 249 16.16 -19.28 36.32
C TYR A 249 15.07 -20.31 36.63
N ALA A 250 13.79 -19.98 36.45
CA ALA A 250 12.69 -20.90 36.65
C ALA A 250 12.75 -22.09 35.68
N VAL A 251 13.02 -21.83 34.38
CA VAL A 251 13.20 -22.88 33.37
C VAL A 251 14.37 -23.79 33.73
N PHE A 252 15.52 -23.21 34.10
CA PHE A 252 16.70 -23.97 34.53
C PHE A 252 16.42 -24.84 35.76
N THR A 253 15.72 -24.29 36.75
CA THR A 253 15.33 -25.03 37.97
C THR A 253 14.39 -26.20 37.64
N MET A 254 13.46 -26.00 36.70
CA MET A 254 12.57 -27.05 36.22
C MET A 254 13.35 -28.18 35.52
N PHE A 255 14.35 -27.85 34.71
CA PHE A 255 15.25 -28.83 34.11
C PHE A 255 16.05 -29.62 35.16
N MET A 256 16.60 -28.94 36.16
CA MET A 256 17.34 -29.59 37.25
C MET A 256 16.45 -30.52 38.08
N ALA A 257 15.19 -30.16 38.28
CA ALA A 257 14.22 -31.00 38.98
C ALA A 257 13.84 -32.30 38.22
N LEU A 258 14.13 -32.38 36.91
CA LEU A 258 13.90 -33.58 36.09
C LEU A 258 15.09 -34.56 36.09
N LEU A 259 16.27 -34.14 36.56
CA LEU A 259 17.46 -35.01 36.64
C LEU A 259 17.25 -36.29 37.47
N PRO A 260 16.59 -36.26 38.65
CA PRO A 260 16.32 -37.47 39.41
C PRO A 260 15.43 -38.47 38.64
N VAL A 261 14.46 -37.97 37.87
CA VAL A 261 13.60 -38.81 37.02
C VAL A 261 14.43 -39.48 35.93
N GLY A 262 15.34 -38.74 35.30
CA GLY A 262 16.30 -39.30 34.34
C GLY A 262 17.17 -40.41 34.95
N ASN A 263 17.69 -40.21 36.15
CA ASN A 263 18.48 -41.23 36.86
C ASN A 263 17.66 -42.49 37.17
N ILE A 264 16.40 -42.33 37.60
CA ILE A 264 15.50 -43.47 37.83
C ILE A 264 15.28 -44.25 36.53
N ILE A 265 15.00 -43.56 35.41
CA ILE A 265 14.81 -44.20 34.10
C ILE A 265 16.07 -44.98 33.70
N ILE A 266 17.25 -44.39 33.84
CA ILE A 266 18.52 -45.05 33.51
C ILE A 266 18.70 -46.31 34.37
N HIS A 267 18.46 -46.25 35.68
CA HIS A 267 18.57 -47.41 36.56
C HIS A 267 17.53 -48.49 36.25
N THR A 268 16.29 -48.10 35.94
CA THR A 268 15.26 -49.06 35.52
C THR A 268 15.63 -49.73 34.19
N MET A 269 16.14 -48.98 33.22
CA MET A 269 16.62 -49.55 31.95
C MET A 269 17.79 -50.51 32.16
N HIS A 270 18.76 -50.14 33.01
CA HIS A 270 19.90 -51.02 33.33
C HIS A 270 19.44 -52.32 33.98
N PHE A 271 18.53 -52.25 34.95
CA PHE A 271 17.95 -53.43 35.59
C PHE A 271 17.18 -54.33 34.61
N MET A 272 16.39 -53.72 33.71
CA MET A 272 15.68 -54.47 32.66
C MET A 272 16.63 -55.17 31.69
N LEU A 273 17.74 -54.50 31.33
CA LEU A 273 18.79 -55.06 30.47
C LEU A 273 19.50 -56.24 31.15
N GLU A 274 19.89 -56.12 32.42
CA GLU A 274 20.48 -57.23 33.19
C GLU A 274 19.55 -58.44 33.23
N ARG A 275 18.25 -58.22 33.49
CA ARG A 275 17.26 -59.31 33.50
C ARG A 275 17.04 -59.95 32.14
N LEU A 276 17.09 -59.18 31.06
CA LEU A 276 17.03 -59.72 29.70
C LEU A 276 18.26 -60.57 29.37
N ILE A 277 19.45 -60.15 29.79
CA ILE A 277 20.68 -60.93 29.61
C ILE A 277 20.59 -62.25 30.38
N ASP A 278 20.17 -62.23 31.65
CA ASP A 278 19.98 -63.43 32.48
C ASP A 278 19.00 -64.46 31.86
N ILE A 279 17.98 -63.99 31.12
CA ILE A 279 17.01 -64.88 30.45
C ILE A 279 17.59 -65.47 29.17
N MET A 280 18.54 -64.78 28.52
CA MET A 280 19.10 -65.17 27.22
C MET A 280 20.36 -66.04 27.31
N THR A 281 21.03 -66.10 28.47
CA THR A 281 22.22 -66.94 28.73
C THR A 281 21.88 -68.17 29.56
#